data_AF-A0A2U0U1D4-F1
#
_entry.id   AF-A0A2U0U1D4-F1
#
_cell.length_a   1.000
_cell.length_b   1.000
_cell.length_c   1.000
_cell.angle_alpha   90.00
_cell.angle_beta   90.00
_cell.angle_gamma   90.00
#
_symmetry.space_group_name_H-M   'P 1'
#
loop_
_entity.id
_entity.type
_entity.pdbx_description
1 polymer ?
#
loop_
_entity_poly.entity_id
_entity_poly.type
_entity_poly.pdbx_seq_one_letter_code
_entity_poly.pdbx_strand_id
1 'polypeptide(L)' 'MDDFDKILEEGINFKPAPKNRPDTDKVKTKAKKKKYVTGAHGSGSAKQKAKYREQRANRKSQRRNK' A
#
# COMPACT_ATOMS: atom_id res chain seq x y z
N MET A 1 -5.39 5.52 50.14
CA MET A 1 -4.96 4.17 49.75
C MET A 1 -3.91 4.38 48.71
N ASP A 2 -2.67 4.25 49.15
CA ASP A 2 -1.50 4.60 48.35
C ASP A 2 -1.42 3.66 47.15
N ASP A 3 -0.96 4.16 46.01
CA ASP A 3 -0.83 3.37 44.78
C ASP A 3 -0.05 2.06 45.01
N PHE A 4 0.81 2.03 46.04
CA PHE A 4 1.56 0.86 46.47
C PHE A 4 0.67 -0.26 47.01
N ASP A 5 -0.30 0.06 47.87
CA ASP A 5 -1.23 -0.92 48.43
C ASP A 5 -2.12 -1.50 47.33
N LYS A 6 -2.54 -0.65 46.39
CA LYS A 6 -3.34 -1.05 45.24
C LYS A 6 -2.59 -1.99 44.29
N ILE A 7 -1.29 -1.76 44.07
CA ILE A 7 -0.44 -2.66 43.27
C ILE A 7 -0.23 -4.00 43.98
N LEU A 8 -0.13 -4.00 45.31
CA LEU A 8 0.02 -5.21 46.11
C LEU A 8 -1.24 -6.10 46.06
N GLU A 9 -2.42 -5.48 46.11
CA GLU A 9 -3.72 -6.18 46.11
C GLU A 9 -4.19 -6.62 44.72
N GLU A 10 -4.12 -5.74 43.71
CA GLU A 10 -4.66 -6.00 42.36
C GLU A 10 -3.63 -6.61 41.40
N GLY A 11 -2.33 -6.53 41.73
CA GLY A 11 -1.23 -7.01 40.89
C GLY A 11 -0.91 -6.10 39.69
N ILE A 12 0.32 -6.22 39.16
CA ILE A 12 0.77 -5.42 38.01
C ILE A 12 0.18 -5.96 36.71
N ASN A 13 -0.71 -5.19 36.09
CA ASN A 13 -1.30 -5.49 34.79
C ASN A 13 -0.49 -4.88 33.64
N PHE A 14 0.27 -5.72 32.91
CA PHE A 14 0.98 -5.29 31.70
C PHE A 14 0.04 -5.20 30.49
N LYS A 15 -0.31 -3.98 30.08
CA LYS A 15 -1.06 -3.75 28.84
C LYS A 15 -0.12 -3.86 27.64
N PRO A 16 -0.51 -4.54 26.54
CA PRO A 16 0.29 -4.58 25.34
C PRO A 16 0.40 -3.18 24.73
N ALA A 17 1.56 -2.88 24.12
CA ALA A 17 1.75 -1.63 23.39
C ALA A 17 0.64 -1.45 22.34
N PRO A 18 0.11 -0.22 22.15
CA PRO A 18 -0.90 0.04 21.13
C PRO A 18 -0.35 -0.39 19.77
N LYS A 19 -1.08 -1.27 19.06
CA LYS A 19 -0.71 -1.66 17.70
C LYS A 19 -0.65 -0.39 16.85
N ASN A 20 0.55 -0.05 16.37
CA ASN A 20 0.75 1.00 15.38
C ASN A 20 -0.29 0.83 14.26
N ARG A 21 -0.96 1.94 13.88
CA ARG A 21 -1.92 1.95 12.77
C ARG A 21 -1.31 1.24 11.57
N PRO A 22 -2.05 0.37 10.87
CA PRO A 22 -1.49 -0.37 9.76
C PRO A 22 -1.02 0.65 8.73
N ASP A 23 0.30 0.77 8.62
CA ASP A 23 1.04 1.53 7.61
C ASP A 23 0.44 1.17 6.23
N THR A 24 -0.51 1.98 5.76
CA THR A 24 -1.37 1.68 4.60
C THR A 24 -0.58 1.63 3.30
N ASP A 25 0.63 2.15 3.33
CA ASP A 25 1.49 2.35 2.18
C ASP A 25 2.39 1.16 1.89
N LYS A 26 2.49 0.20 2.80
CA LYS A 26 3.18 -1.07 2.52
C LYS A 26 2.27 -2.03 1.77
N VAL A 27 2.70 -2.41 0.57
CA VAL A 27 1.97 -3.32 -0.32
C VAL A 27 2.14 -4.78 0.15
N LYS A 28 1.37 -5.18 1.17
CA LYS A 28 1.53 -6.49 1.83
C LYS A 28 0.82 -7.66 1.13
N THR A 29 -0.20 -7.42 0.29
CA THR A 29 -1.02 -8.50 -0.30
C THR A 29 -0.95 -8.56 -1.82
N LYS A 30 -1.15 -9.75 -2.40
CA LYS A 30 -1.24 -9.95 -3.86
C LYS A 30 -2.28 -9.02 -4.48
N ALA A 31 -3.44 -8.83 -3.83
CA ALA A 31 -4.50 -7.93 -4.28
C ALA A 31 -4.05 -6.45 -4.29
N LYS A 32 -3.39 -5.97 -3.24
CA LYS A 32 -2.86 -4.59 -3.19
C LYS A 32 -1.73 -4.38 -4.20
N LYS A 33 -0.85 -5.38 -4.41
CA LYS A 33 0.19 -5.36 -5.45
C LYS A 33 -0.43 -5.29 -6.84
N LYS A 34 -1.45 -6.10 -7.11
CA LYS A 34 -2.17 -6.09 -8.39
C LYS A 34 -2.78 -4.71 -8.66
N LYS A 35 -3.44 -4.10 -7.67
CA LYS A 35 -4.02 -2.74 -7.76
C LYS A 35 -2.97 -1.67 -8.09
N TYR A 36 -1.77 -1.74 -7.50
CA TYR A 36 -0.67 -0.82 -7.83
C TYR A 36 -0.14 -1.01 -9.26
N VAL A 37 0.00 -2.27 -9.70
CA VAL A 37 0.52 -2.62 -11.03
C VAL A 37 -0.47 -2.28 -12.15
N THR A 38 -1.74 -2.65 -11.98
CA THR A 38 -2.77 -2.35 -12.99
C THR A 38 -3.23 -0.90 -12.93
N GLY A 39 -3.09 -0.25 -11.76
CA GLY A 39 -3.54 1.11 -11.52
C GLY A 39 -5.06 1.23 -11.48
N ALA A 40 -5.58 2.14 -10.66
CA ALA A 40 -6.94 2.66 -10.87
C ALA A 40 -6.94 3.63 -12.06
N HIS A 41 -8.12 3.92 -12.64
CA HIS A 41 -8.24 4.90 -13.71
C HIS A 41 -7.67 6.26 -13.25
N GLY A 42 -6.81 6.87 -14.06
CA GLY A 42 -6.14 8.14 -13.72
C GLY A 42 -4.95 8.05 -12.73
N SER A 43 -4.61 6.86 -12.22
CA SER A 43 -3.43 6.70 -11.34
C SER A 43 -2.10 6.90 -12.09
N GLY A 44 -1.00 7.10 -11.36
CA GLY A 44 0.35 7.24 -11.95
C GLY A 44 0.73 6.06 -12.86
N SER A 45 0.43 4.82 -12.43
CA SER A 45 0.63 3.61 -13.24
C SER A 45 -0.21 3.61 -14.53
N ALA A 46 -1.44 4.13 -14.49
CA ALA A 46 -2.32 4.22 -15.66
C ALA A 46 -1.77 5.22 -16.70
N LYS A 47 -1.32 6.40 -16.24
CA LYS A 47 -0.66 7.41 -17.09
C LYS A 47 0.59 6.85 -17.76
N GLN A 48 1.41 6.12 -17.01
CA GLN A 48 2.63 5.50 -17.54
C GLN A 48 2.31 4.40 -18.58
N LYS A 49 1.27 3.60 -18.37
CA LYS A 49 0.79 2.62 -19.37
C LYS A 49 0.26 3.28 -20.64
N ALA A 50 -0.43 4.42 -20.54
CA ALA A 50 -0.89 5.18 -21.71
C ALA A 50 0.30 5.67 -22.55
N LYS A 51 1.31 6.26 -21.91
CA LYS A 51 2.56 6.70 -22.57
C LYS A 51 3.22 5.58 -23.38
N TYR A 52 3.37 4.38 -22.80
CA TYR A 52 3.97 3.25 -23.53
C TYR A 52 3.11 2.74 -24.70
N ARG A 53 1.77 2.88 -24.64
CA ARG A 53 0.88 2.54 -25.75
C ARG A 53 1.07 3.49 -26.93
N GLU A 54 1.11 4.79 -26.68
CA GLU A 54 1.39 5.81 -27.70
C GLU A 54 2.75 5.60 -28.35
N GLN A 55 3.80 5.41 -27.54
CA GLN A 55 5.14 5.11 -28.04
C GLN A 55 5.17 3.86 -28.91
N ARG A 56 4.42 2.82 -28.54
CA ARG A 56 4.33 1.58 -29.32
C ARG A 56 3.65 1.81 -30.67
N ALA A 57 2.55 2.57 -30.69
CA ALA A 57 1.84 2.93 -31.92
C ALA A 57 2.72 3.75 -32.87
N ASN A 58 3.57 4.62 -32.33
CA ASN A 58 4.48 5.46 -33.12
C ASN A 58 5.71 4.72 -33.68
N ARG A 59 5.92 3.43 -33.36
CA ARG A 59 7.07 2.67 -33.86
C ARG A 59 7.01 2.54 -35.38
N LYS A 60 8.13 2.78 -36.06
CA LYS A 60 8.27 2.61 -37.52
C LYS A 60 7.84 1.20 -37.99
N SER A 61 8.09 0.16 -37.18
CA SER A 61 7.65 -1.20 -37.48
C SER A 61 6.13 -1.38 -37.53
N GLN A 62 5.38 -0.58 -36.78
CA GLN A 62 3.90 -0.60 -36.80
C GLN A 62 3.32 0.21 -37.96
N ARG A 63 4.13 1.07 -38.59
CA ARG A 63 3.73 1.92 -39.72
C ARG A 63 4.04 1.27 -41.08
N ARG A 64 4.71 0.11 -41.13
CA ARG A 64 5.11 -0.56 -42.38
C ARG A 64 3.96 -1.01 -43.27
N ASN A 65 2.77 -1.20 -42.69
CA ASN A 65 1.58 -1.69 -43.40
C ASN A 65 0.43 -0.67 -43.39
N LYS A 66 0.71 0.61 -43.10
CA LYS A 66 -0.26 1.69 -43.12
C LYS A 66 -0.01 2.60 -44.32
#